data_AF-A0A3B8Q3V4-F1
#
_entry.id   AF-A0A3B8Q3V4-F1
#
_cell.length_a   1.000
_cell.length_b   1.000
_cell.length_c   1.000
_cell.angle_alpha   90.00
_cell.angle_beta   90.00
_cell.angle_gamma   90.00
#
_symmetry.space_group_name_H-M   'P 1'
#
loop_
_entity.id
_entity.type
_entity.pdbx_description
1 polymer ?
#
loop_
_entity_poly.entity_id
_entity_poly.type
_entity_poly.pdbx_seq_one_letter_code
_entity_poly.pdbx_strand_id
1 'polypeptide(L)'
;LALYLQSINGATLGLRDTIVSGHGRIINTSPGSGNRVQNGALVRLNSPGQALEIRDMEYRQSAAGELEVTLGAAGCGRLSVLPLGSRSAVLNGRLRVVLEPGFVPEIGQSFLLLEGFRSGTFGEVILPDVGPNRKLEVTYARDQVVIETVAVP
;
A
#
# COMPACT_ATOMS: atom_id res chain seq x y z
N LEU A 1 1.18 -13.01 -13.37
CA LEU A 1 0.96 -14.06 -12.35
C LEU A 1 0.12 -13.45 -11.25
N ALA A 2 -1.12 -13.91 -11.04
CA ALA A 2 -1.97 -13.44 -9.95
C ALA A 2 -1.77 -14.35 -8.74
N LEU A 3 -1.26 -13.81 -7.62
CA LEU A 3 -1.11 -14.57 -6.39
C LEU A 3 -2.45 -14.58 -5.65
N TYR A 4 -3.01 -15.78 -5.46
CA TYR A 4 -4.19 -16.03 -4.64
C TYR A 4 -3.76 -16.74 -3.36
N LEU A 5 -3.74 -16.00 -2.24
CA LEU A 5 -3.52 -16.58 -0.91
C LEU A 5 -4.87 -16.67 -0.19
N GLN A 6 -5.20 -17.87 0.30
CA GLN A 6 -6.41 -18.13 1.08
C GLN A 6 -6.05 -18.19 2.57
N SER A 7 -6.75 -17.40 3.38
CA SER A 7 -6.76 -17.57 4.85
C SER A 7 -8.02 -18.36 5.22
N ILE A 8 -7.89 -19.37 6.09
CA ILE A 8 -9.01 -20.21 6.54
C ILE A 8 -9.28 -19.90 8.02
N ASN A 9 -10.48 -19.38 8.33
CA ASN A 9 -11.11 -19.24 9.66
C ASN A 9 -10.28 -18.64 10.81
N GLY A 10 -10.50 -17.36 11.11
CA GLY A 10 -9.92 -16.67 12.28
C GLY A 10 -8.41 -16.48 12.18
N ALA A 11 -7.82 -16.82 11.03
CA ALA A 11 -6.40 -16.90 10.84
C ALA A 11 -5.81 -15.57 10.35
N THR A 12 -4.57 -15.33 10.78
CA THR A 12 -3.73 -14.27 10.25
C THR A 12 -2.95 -14.82 9.06
N LEU A 13 -3.10 -14.20 7.87
CA LEU A 13 -2.12 -14.41 6.81
C LEU A 13 -0.89 -13.55 7.14
N GLY A 14 0.12 -14.20 7.70
CA GLY A 14 1.40 -13.55 8.02
C GLY A 14 2.29 -13.52 6.79
N LEU A 15 2.59 -12.33 6.29
CA LEU A 15 3.66 -12.13 5.31
C LEU A 15 4.94 -11.91 6.13
N ARG A 16 5.68 -13.01 6.37
CA ARG A 16 6.96 -13.03 7.10
C ARG A 16 8.02 -13.56 6.16
N ASP A 17 9.13 -12.83 6.02
CA ASP A 17 10.29 -13.19 5.20
C ASP A 17 9.95 -13.55 3.73
N THR A 18 8.85 -13.00 3.20
CA THR A 18 8.37 -13.24 1.83
C THR A 18 8.20 -11.93 1.09
N ILE A 19 8.39 -11.96 -0.24
CA ILE A 19 8.04 -10.86 -1.15
C ILE A 19 6.71 -11.22 -1.81
N VAL A 20 5.71 -10.34 -1.68
CA VAL A 20 4.49 -10.39 -2.51
C VAL A 20 4.62 -9.34 -3.59
N SER A 21 4.62 -9.77 -4.86
CA SER A 21 4.71 -8.91 -6.04
C SER A 21 3.71 -9.34 -7.13
N GLY A 22 3.25 -8.40 -7.95
CA GLY A 22 2.22 -8.58 -8.97
C GLY A 22 0.82 -8.11 -8.57
N HIS A 23 -0.10 -8.05 -9.53
CA HIS A 23 -1.52 -7.82 -9.24
C HIS A 23 -2.05 -8.99 -8.44
N GLY A 24 -2.78 -8.72 -7.37
CA GLY A 24 -3.22 -9.76 -6.47
C GLY A 24 -4.49 -9.38 -5.73
N ARG A 25 -5.28 -10.40 -5.40
CA ARG A 25 -6.45 -10.24 -4.53
C ARG A 25 -6.39 -11.29 -3.44
N ILE A 26 -6.42 -10.82 -2.20
CA ILE A 26 -6.51 -11.67 -1.01
C ILE A 26 -7.95 -11.60 -0.54
N ILE A 27 -8.66 -12.71 -0.66
CA ILE A 27 -10.07 -12.83 -0.30
C ILE A 27 -10.17 -13.81 0.85
N ASN A 28 -11.02 -13.48 1.81
CA ASN A 28 -11.49 -14.46 2.76
C ASN A 28 -12.81 -15.06 2.27
N THR A 29 -12.81 -16.36 2.00
CA THR A 29 -14.01 -17.09 1.55
C THR A 29 -14.90 -17.53 2.71
N SER A 30 -14.50 -17.28 3.97
CA SER A 30 -15.26 -17.60 5.19
C SER A 30 -15.21 -16.42 6.16
N PRO A 31 -16.09 -15.42 6.01
CA PRO A 31 -16.06 -14.19 6.78
C PRO A 31 -16.42 -14.42 8.27
N GLY A 32 -15.42 -14.83 9.07
CA GLY A 32 -15.46 -14.81 10.53
C GLY A 32 -14.93 -13.49 11.11
N SER A 33 -15.21 -13.21 12.38
CA SER A 33 -14.60 -12.09 13.13
C SER A 33 -13.10 -12.32 13.32
N GLY A 34 -12.28 -11.26 13.13
CA GLY A 34 -10.84 -11.28 13.44
C GLY A 34 -9.87 -11.62 12.29
N ASN A 35 -10.37 -11.95 11.10
CA ASN A 35 -9.51 -12.24 9.94
C ASN A 35 -8.72 -11.01 9.50
N ARG A 36 -7.41 -11.17 9.36
CA ARG A 36 -6.49 -10.09 8.96
C ARG A 36 -5.35 -10.58 8.09
N VAL A 37 -4.87 -9.68 7.24
CA VAL A 37 -3.54 -9.78 6.62
C VAL A 37 -2.57 -9.00 7.49
N GLN A 38 -1.51 -9.65 7.95
CA GLN A 38 -0.46 -9.02 8.75
C GLN A 38 0.81 -8.91 7.90
N ASN A 39 1.14 -7.69 7.49
CA ASN A 39 2.43 -7.39 6.86
C ASN A 39 3.51 -7.20 7.93
N GLY A 40 4.39 -8.20 8.04
CA GLY A 40 5.58 -8.18 8.90
C GLY A 40 6.91 -8.07 8.14
N ALA A 41 6.86 -7.97 6.81
CA ALA A 41 8.01 -8.07 5.92
C ALA A 41 7.88 -7.05 4.78
N LEU A 42 8.36 -7.38 3.58
CA LEU A 42 8.26 -6.52 2.39
C LEU A 42 7.08 -6.92 1.50
N VAL A 43 6.14 -6.00 1.32
CA VAL A 43 5.14 -6.06 0.24
C VAL A 43 5.57 -5.09 -0.85
N ARG A 44 5.69 -5.57 -2.08
CA ARG A 44 6.23 -4.81 -3.21
C ARG A 44 5.21 -4.68 -4.33
N LEU A 45 4.76 -3.46 -4.57
CA LEU A 45 3.94 -3.09 -5.72
C LEU A 45 4.84 -2.42 -6.77
N ASN A 46 5.67 -3.23 -7.42
CA ASN A 46 6.80 -2.80 -8.24
C ASN A 46 6.46 -2.30 -9.64
N SER A 47 5.20 -2.30 -10.04
CA SER A 47 4.78 -1.73 -11.33
C SER A 47 3.71 -0.66 -11.13
N PRO A 48 3.81 0.49 -11.83
CA PRO A 48 2.72 1.47 -11.86
C PRO A 48 1.40 0.83 -12.28
N GLY A 49 0.31 1.19 -11.62
CA GLY A 49 -1.02 0.59 -11.87
C GLY A 49 -1.21 -0.80 -11.26
N GLN A 50 -0.20 -1.40 -10.64
CA GLN A 50 -0.35 -2.63 -9.88
C GLN A 50 -1.27 -2.42 -8.68
N ALA A 51 -2.21 -3.34 -8.46
CA ALA A 51 -3.10 -3.29 -7.30
C ALA A 51 -3.00 -4.58 -6.47
N LEU A 52 -2.88 -4.40 -5.15
CA LEU A 52 -3.15 -5.44 -4.17
C LEU A 52 -4.48 -5.13 -3.48
N GLU A 53 -5.44 -6.02 -3.62
CA GLU A 53 -6.76 -5.86 -3.05
C GLU A 53 -6.97 -6.82 -1.87
N ILE A 54 -7.33 -6.28 -0.72
CA ILE A 54 -7.68 -7.01 0.51
C ILE A 54 -9.18 -6.92 0.70
N ARG A 55 -9.91 -8.02 0.50
CA ARG A 55 -11.38 -8.06 0.64
C ARG A 55 -11.81 -8.77 1.91
N ASP A 56 -12.83 -8.22 2.57
CA ASP A 56 -13.54 -8.84 3.70
C ASP A 56 -12.65 -9.11 4.92
N MET A 57 -11.51 -8.43 5.01
CA MET A 57 -10.49 -8.57 6.04
C MET A 57 -9.88 -7.24 6.45
N GLU A 58 -9.26 -7.23 7.62
CA GLU A 58 -8.39 -6.13 8.05
C GLU A 58 -7.00 -6.26 7.39
N TYR A 59 -6.36 -5.14 7.08
CA TYR A 59 -4.92 -5.10 6.76
C TYR A 59 -4.18 -4.47 7.93
N ARG A 60 -3.09 -5.09 8.40
CA ARG A 60 -2.23 -4.53 9.43
C ARG A 60 -0.78 -4.56 9.00
N GLN A 61 -0.15 -3.41 8.89
CA GLN A 61 1.29 -3.31 8.80
C GLN A 61 1.89 -3.22 10.21
N SER A 62 2.87 -4.08 10.50
CA SER A 62 3.64 -4.00 11.74
C SER A 62 4.74 -2.93 11.64
N ALA A 63 5.37 -2.61 12.78
CA ALA A 63 6.53 -1.70 12.81
C ALA A 63 7.73 -2.22 11.99
N ALA A 64 7.87 -3.54 11.82
CA ALA A 64 8.90 -4.15 10.98
C ALA A 64 8.50 -4.26 9.50
N GLY A 65 7.21 -4.07 9.19
CA GLY A 65 6.68 -4.20 7.84
C GLY A 65 7.03 -3.00 6.96
N GLU A 66 7.15 -3.27 5.68
CA GLU A 66 7.40 -2.29 4.63
C GLU A 66 6.43 -2.50 3.46
N LEU A 67 5.90 -1.38 2.97
CA LEU A 67 5.20 -1.30 1.69
C LEU A 67 6.08 -0.52 0.73
N GLU A 68 6.54 -1.17 -0.34
CA GLU A 68 7.26 -0.53 -1.44
C GLU A 68 6.30 -0.35 -2.63
N VAL A 69 6.24 0.86 -3.18
CA VAL A 69 5.41 1.17 -4.37
C VAL A 69 6.21 1.89 -5.44
N THR A 70 5.95 1.53 -6.69
CA THR A 70 6.50 2.23 -7.86
C THR A 70 5.52 3.27 -8.38
N LEU A 71 5.99 4.50 -8.62
CA LEU A 71 5.29 5.54 -9.37
C LEU A 71 5.74 5.54 -10.83
N GLY A 72 4.81 5.78 -11.75
CA GLY A 72 5.10 5.93 -13.17
C GLY A 72 3.96 6.63 -13.90
N ALA A 73 4.07 6.72 -15.22
CA ALA A 73 3.06 7.39 -16.06
C ALA A 73 1.67 6.75 -15.95
N ALA A 74 1.60 5.45 -15.68
CA ALA A 74 0.34 4.72 -15.49
C ALA A 74 -0.22 4.83 -14.05
N GLY A 75 0.34 5.68 -13.19
CA GLY A 75 -0.08 5.88 -11.81
C GLY A 75 0.90 5.27 -10.80
N CYS A 76 0.39 4.65 -9.75
CA CYS A 76 1.22 4.03 -8.72
C CYS A 76 0.78 2.60 -8.38
N GLY A 77 1.65 1.87 -7.70
CA GLY A 77 1.23 0.71 -6.92
C GLY A 77 0.17 1.11 -5.89
N ARG A 78 -0.97 0.41 -5.85
CA ARG A 78 -2.12 0.71 -4.99
C ARG A 78 -2.48 -0.45 -4.07
N LEU A 79 -2.71 -0.15 -2.80
CA LEU A 79 -3.33 -1.06 -1.82
C LEU A 79 -4.81 -0.67 -1.63
N SER A 80 -5.72 -1.53 -2.07
CA SER A 80 -7.16 -1.34 -1.85
C SER A 80 -7.60 -2.26 -0.71
N VAL A 81 -8.10 -1.68 0.38
CA VAL A 81 -8.65 -2.42 1.51
C VAL A 81 -10.15 -2.21 1.50
N LEU A 82 -10.89 -3.27 1.14
CA LEU A 82 -12.35 -3.29 1.05
C LEU A 82 -12.91 -4.18 2.19
N PRO A 83 -12.95 -3.66 3.42
CA PRO A 83 -13.35 -4.41 4.59
C PRO A 83 -14.87 -4.61 4.66
N LEU A 84 -15.28 -5.68 5.36
CA LEU A 84 -16.64 -5.79 5.90
C LEU A 84 -16.73 -5.13 7.28
N GLY A 85 -17.67 -4.19 7.44
CA GLY A 85 -17.95 -3.53 8.71
C GLY A 85 -16.85 -2.56 9.15
N SER A 86 -16.41 -2.65 10.40
CA SER A 86 -15.44 -1.72 11.02
C SER A 86 -13.96 -2.09 10.78
N ARG A 87 -13.67 -3.09 9.96
CA ARG A 87 -12.29 -3.47 9.63
C ARG A 87 -11.68 -2.34 8.78
N SER A 88 -10.38 -2.10 8.91
CA SER A 88 -9.69 -0.99 8.23
C SER A 88 -8.24 -1.36 7.98
N ALA A 89 -7.51 -0.53 7.25
CA ALA A 89 -6.06 -0.60 7.22
C ALA A 89 -5.48 -0.01 8.51
N VAL A 90 -4.58 -0.73 9.18
CA VAL A 90 -3.75 -0.20 10.27
C VAL A 90 -2.34 -0.01 9.75
N LEU A 91 -1.91 1.24 9.63
CA LEU A 91 -0.61 1.61 9.09
C LEU A 91 0.42 1.80 10.21
N ASN A 92 1.63 1.29 9.96
CA ASN A 92 2.82 1.44 10.80
C ASN A 92 4.06 1.09 9.93
N GLY A 93 5.25 1.02 10.51
CA GLY A 93 6.46 0.61 9.80
C GLY A 93 6.80 1.58 8.68
N ARG A 94 7.22 1.05 7.52
CA ARG A 94 7.83 1.87 6.46
C ARG A 94 6.99 1.92 5.19
N LEU A 95 6.92 3.10 4.59
CA LEU A 95 6.56 3.28 3.18
C LEU A 95 7.83 3.63 2.40
N ARG A 96 8.12 2.88 1.35
CA ARG A 96 9.16 3.21 0.38
C ARG A 96 8.53 3.50 -0.97
N VAL A 97 8.83 4.65 -1.53
CA VAL A 97 8.41 5.02 -2.87
C VAL A 97 9.62 4.90 -3.80
N VAL A 98 9.42 4.35 -4.99
CA VAL A 98 10.40 4.31 -6.07
C VAL A 98 9.78 4.84 -7.36
N LEU A 99 10.60 5.31 -8.29
CA LEU A 99 10.13 5.76 -9.60
C LEU A 99 10.44 4.68 -10.65
N GLU A 100 9.55 4.54 -11.63
CA GLU A 100 9.86 3.82 -12.86
C GLU A 100 11.05 4.50 -13.56
N PRO A 101 11.97 3.74 -14.20
CA PRO A 101 13.13 4.33 -14.86
C PRO A 101 12.74 5.43 -15.86
N GLY A 102 13.33 6.62 -15.69
CA GLY A 102 13.06 7.79 -16.53
C GLY A 102 11.77 8.54 -16.23
N PHE A 103 10.96 8.07 -15.28
CA PHE A 103 9.76 8.78 -14.86
C PHE A 103 10.11 9.99 -13.98
N VAL A 104 9.58 11.15 -14.36
CA VAL A 104 9.67 12.38 -13.58
C VAL A 104 8.24 12.88 -13.35
N PRO A 105 7.73 12.83 -12.12
CA PRO A 105 6.37 13.27 -11.86
C PRO A 105 6.25 14.80 -11.99
N GLU A 106 5.14 15.25 -12.55
CA GLU A 106 4.84 16.67 -12.75
C GLU A 106 4.29 17.30 -11.47
N ILE A 107 4.55 18.59 -11.26
CA ILE A 107 3.95 19.32 -10.12
C ILE A 107 2.42 19.29 -10.23
N GLY A 108 1.74 18.97 -9.14
CA GLY A 108 0.30 18.74 -9.06
C GLY A 108 -0.13 17.32 -9.40
N GLN A 109 0.79 16.46 -9.87
CA GLN A 109 0.47 15.06 -10.12
C GLN A 109 0.25 14.30 -8.81
N SER A 110 -0.88 13.60 -8.74
CA SER A 110 -1.32 12.84 -7.56
C SER A 110 -1.41 11.34 -7.84
N PHE A 111 -1.09 10.54 -6.84
CA PHE A 111 -1.04 9.08 -6.89
C PHE A 111 -1.79 8.48 -5.71
N LEU A 112 -2.83 7.68 -5.99
CA LEU A 112 -3.63 7.02 -4.95
C LEU A 112 -2.93 5.75 -4.45
N LEU A 113 -2.20 5.86 -3.34
CA LEU A 113 -1.47 4.77 -2.72
C LEU A 113 -2.40 3.78 -2.01
N LEU A 114 -3.32 4.29 -1.20
CA LEU A 114 -4.24 3.48 -0.41
C LEU A 114 -5.67 3.95 -0.60
N GLU A 115 -6.56 3.00 -0.82
CA GLU A 115 -8.00 3.21 -0.89
C GLU A 115 -8.68 2.32 0.16
N GLY A 116 -9.43 2.93 1.08
CA GLY A 116 -10.11 2.27 2.18
C GLY A 116 -9.89 2.95 3.53
N PHE A 117 -10.82 2.76 4.47
CA PHE A 117 -10.68 3.29 5.83
C PHE A 117 -9.34 2.89 6.44
N ARG A 118 -8.68 3.83 7.10
CA ARG A 118 -7.40 3.61 7.75
C ARG A 118 -7.31 4.22 9.14
N SER A 119 -6.40 3.68 9.93
CA SER A 119 -5.92 4.23 11.19
C SER A 119 -4.40 4.23 11.21
N GLY A 120 -3.82 5.18 11.96
CA GLY A 120 -2.37 5.40 11.98
C GLY A 120 -1.83 6.01 10.67
N THR A 121 -0.51 6.12 10.62
CA THR A 121 0.30 6.54 9.46
C THR A 121 1.50 5.60 9.34
N PHE A 122 2.23 5.65 8.23
CA PHE A 122 3.55 5.01 8.20
C PHE A 122 4.46 5.69 9.24
N GLY A 123 5.26 4.91 9.96
CA GLY A 123 6.20 5.41 10.96
C GLY A 123 7.45 6.03 10.33
N GLU A 124 7.82 5.58 9.13
CA GLU A 124 8.86 6.15 8.29
C GLU A 124 8.37 6.21 6.84
N VAL A 125 8.69 7.31 6.15
CA VAL A 125 8.38 7.50 4.73
C VAL A 125 9.67 7.83 3.99
N ILE A 126 10.04 6.96 3.05
CA ILE A 126 11.25 7.09 2.23
C ILE A 126 10.80 7.45 0.81
N LEU A 127 11.08 8.68 0.42
CA LEU A 127 10.71 9.23 -0.89
C LEU A 127 11.97 9.38 -1.76
N PRO A 128 11.88 9.08 -3.06
CA PRO A 128 12.97 9.30 -3.99
C PRO A 128 13.13 10.80 -4.25
N ASP A 129 14.34 11.20 -4.67
CA ASP A 129 14.52 12.49 -5.31
C ASP A 129 13.74 12.49 -6.64
N VAL A 130 12.90 13.51 -6.82
CA VAL A 130 12.10 13.71 -8.04
C VAL A 130 12.69 14.78 -8.95
N GLY A 131 13.84 15.35 -8.61
CA GLY A 131 14.55 16.39 -9.34
C GLY A 131 14.37 17.78 -8.74
N PRO A 132 14.97 18.80 -9.37
CA PRO A 132 15.03 20.14 -8.80
C PRO A 132 13.64 20.79 -8.69
N ASN A 133 13.46 21.59 -7.64
CA ASN A 133 12.27 22.42 -7.38
C ASN A 133 10.96 21.64 -7.17
N ARG A 134 11.04 20.34 -6.88
CA ARG A 134 9.88 19.50 -6.56
C ARG A 134 10.22 18.46 -5.52
N LYS A 135 9.20 18.01 -4.80
CA LYS A 135 9.28 16.90 -3.84
C LYS A 135 7.96 16.14 -3.86
N LEU A 136 7.98 14.93 -3.32
CA LEU A 136 6.77 14.19 -3.02
C LEU A 136 6.30 14.53 -1.60
N GLU A 137 5.00 14.66 -1.41
CA GLU A 137 4.35 14.78 -0.12
C GLU A 137 3.28 13.69 0.03
N VAL A 138 3.17 13.13 1.24
CA VAL A 138 2.18 12.07 1.53
C VAL A 138 1.08 12.65 2.41
N THR A 139 -0.14 12.62 1.88
CA THR A 139 -1.33 13.10 2.56
C THR A 139 -2.20 11.93 3.01
N TYR A 140 -2.62 11.99 4.27
CA TYR A 140 -3.40 10.95 4.92
C TYR A 140 -4.81 11.45 5.22
N ALA A 141 -5.82 10.95 4.51
CA ALA A 141 -7.24 11.17 4.81
C ALA A 141 -7.84 9.93 5.50
N ARG A 142 -9.07 10.02 6.02
CA ARG A 142 -9.68 8.93 6.80
C ARG A 142 -9.77 7.61 6.02
N ASP A 143 -9.95 7.70 4.72
CA ASP A 143 -10.27 6.63 3.78
C ASP A 143 -9.29 6.51 2.61
N GLN A 144 -8.19 7.27 2.63
CA GLN A 144 -7.17 7.17 1.60
C GLN A 144 -5.80 7.67 2.07
N VAL A 145 -4.77 7.24 1.35
CA VAL A 145 -3.43 7.84 1.37
C VAL A 145 -3.07 8.21 -0.06
N VAL A 146 -2.66 9.46 -0.25
CA VAL A 146 -2.29 10.03 -1.55
C VAL A 146 -0.86 10.53 -1.48
N ILE A 147 -0.10 10.30 -2.55
CA ILE A 147 1.21 10.91 -2.77
C ILE A 147 1.02 12.01 -3.82
N GLU A 148 1.44 13.22 -3.53
CA GLU A 148 1.35 14.35 -4.45
C GLU A 148 2.75 14.92 -4.73
N THR A 149 2.98 15.34 -5.96
CA THR A 149 4.20 16.06 -6.33
C THR A 149 3.96 17.55 -6.17
N VAL A 150 4.72 18.20 -5.29
CA VAL A 150 4.57 19.62 -4.99
C VAL A 150 5.84 20.39 -5.35
N ALA A 151 5.69 21.69 -5.60
CA ALA A 151 6.84 22.57 -5.80
C ALA A 151 7.65 22.74 -4.50
N VAL A 152 8.97 22.89 -4.64
CA VAL A 152 9.86 23.31 -3.55
C VAL A 152 10.34 24.74 -3.88
N PRO A 153 10.31 25.68 -2.92
CA PRO A 153 10.83 27.03 -3.10
C PRO A 153 12.31 27.08 -3.52
#